data_AF-A0A835HXS2-F1
#
_entry.id   AF-A0A835HXS2-F1
#
_cell.length_a   1.000
_cell.length_b   1.000
_cell.length_c   1.000
_cell.angle_alpha   90.00
_cell.angle_beta   90.00
_cell.angle_gamma   90.00
#
_symmetry.space_group_name_H-M   'P 1'
#
loop_
_entity.id
_entity.type
_entity.pdbx_description
1 polymer ?
#
loop_
_entity_poly.entity_id
_entity_poly.type
_entity_poly.pdbx_seq_one_letter_code
_entity_poly.pdbx_strand_id
1 'polypeptide(L)'
;MAIASFGVACRNHLTVHRPPPPFPLIYCLRKVGKTPFASVATLVEPDNNCVNEEDGLVKGKEGVIKGINWKKLSAKELGITTDKISKPTRLVLNALKKKGYEVYLVGGCVRDLILNRTPKDFDILTSAELRDVVRTFSQCEIVGKRFPICHVHVSHIIIEVSSFSTSRRKSRNSSNSFSRRPPGCDEHDYHRWMNCLGRDFTINGFMLDPYAKLVYDYMGGMEDIRKAKVRTVIPADDSFREDCARILRGVRIAARLGFRFSKETAFSIKDLSCSILRLDKGRLLMEMNYMLAYGSAEASLRLLWKVGLLEILLPIQVWSPVSIAAYFVSQRFRRRDERSNMLLSLFSSLDKLLAPNRPCHGSLW
;
A
#
# COMPACT_ATOMS: atom_id res chain seq x y z
N MET A 1 -62.27 -18.22 -64.34
CA MET A 1 -61.10 -17.91 -65.20
C MET A 1 -59.99 -17.41 -64.28
N ALA A 2 -59.09 -18.20 -63.68
CA ALA A 2 -58.30 -19.36 -64.10
C ALA A 2 -57.30 -19.06 -65.23
N ILE A 3 -56.01 -18.87 -64.86
CA ILE A 3 -54.78 -19.44 -65.44
C ILE A 3 -53.74 -19.44 -64.28
N ALA A 4 -53.49 -20.54 -63.54
CA ALA A 4 -52.60 -21.70 -63.80
C ALA A 4 -51.10 -21.31 -63.91
N SER A 5 -50.27 -21.42 -62.85
CA SER A 5 -49.60 -22.60 -62.25
C SER A 5 -48.30 -23.03 -62.95
N PHE A 6 -47.20 -23.16 -62.20
CA PHE A 6 -46.40 -24.40 -62.08
C PHE A 6 -45.39 -24.27 -60.92
N GLY A 7 -45.49 -25.19 -59.97
CA GLY A 7 -44.48 -25.45 -58.94
C GLY A 7 -43.72 -26.72 -59.27
N VAL A 8 -42.53 -26.87 -58.68
CA VAL A 8 -41.86 -28.15 -58.49
C VAL A 8 -41.29 -28.18 -57.08
N ALA A 9 -41.71 -29.18 -56.34
CA ALA A 9 -41.27 -29.55 -55.00
C ALA A 9 -39.99 -30.40 -55.07
N CYS A 10 -39.19 -30.42 -54.00
CA CYS A 10 -38.49 -31.65 -53.63
C CYS A 10 -38.19 -31.74 -52.13
N ARG A 11 -38.48 -32.94 -51.62
CA ARG A 11 -38.53 -33.43 -50.24
C ARG A 11 -37.18 -33.46 -49.51
N ASN A 12 -37.30 -33.38 -48.19
CA ASN A 12 -36.33 -33.85 -47.20
C ASN A 12 -35.96 -35.32 -47.40
N HIS A 13 -34.66 -35.62 -47.39
CA HIS A 13 -34.14 -36.94 -47.04
C HIS A 13 -33.15 -36.80 -45.88
N LEU A 14 -33.53 -37.42 -44.76
CA LEU A 14 -32.70 -37.71 -43.60
C LEU A 14 -31.48 -38.53 -44.02
N THR A 15 -30.29 -38.09 -43.60
CA THR A 15 -29.16 -39.00 -43.34
C THR A 15 -28.58 -38.68 -41.97
N VAL A 16 -28.58 -39.70 -41.12
CA VAL A 16 -28.07 -39.71 -39.75
C VAL A 16 -26.54 -39.72 -39.81
N HIS A 17 -25.89 -38.68 -39.27
CA HIS A 17 -24.46 -38.73 -38.96
C HIS A 17 -24.24 -38.74 -37.44
N ARG A 18 -23.70 -39.87 -36.98
CA ARG A 18 -23.26 -40.15 -35.60
C ARG A 18 -22.12 -39.20 -35.18
N PRO A 19 -21.97 -38.92 -33.88
CA PRO A 19 -20.84 -38.15 -33.36
C PRO A 19 -19.53 -38.95 -33.49
N PRO A 20 -18.37 -38.28 -33.68
CA PRO A 20 -17.07 -38.94 -33.69
C PRO A 20 -16.69 -39.46 -32.28
N PRO A 21 -15.85 -40.51 -32.19
CA PRO A 21 -15.55 -41.21 -30.93
C PRO A 21 -14.64 -40.39 -29.99
N PRO A 22 -14.62 -40.73 -28.68
CA PRO A 22 -13.72 -40.10 -27.71
C PRO A 22 -12.29 -40.60 -27.95
N PHE A 23 -11.35 -39.68 -28.17
CA PHE A 23 -9.93 -40.02 -28.23
C PHE A 23 -9.40 -40.38 -26.83
N PRO A 24 -8.47 -41.34 -26.72
CA PRO A 24 -8.16 -42.03 -25.48
C PRO A 24 -7.35 -41.18 -24.49
N LEU A 25 -7.76 -41.22 -23.22
CA LEU A 25 -6.98 -40.86 -22.04
C LEU A 25 -5.74 -41.76 -21.96
N ILE A 26 -4.62 -41.32 -22.53
CA ILE A 26 -3.32 -41.90 -22.24
C ILE A 26 -2.88 -41.34 -20.89
N TYR A 27 -3.08 -42.14 -19.85
CA TYR A 27 -2.39 -42.01 -18.57
C TYR A 27 -0.89 -42.22 -18.80
N CYS A 28 -0.15 -41.14 -19.00
CA CYS A 28 1.31 -41.18 -18.90
C CYS A 28 1.72 -40.95 -17.44
N LEU A 29 1.76 -42.05 -16.67
CA LEU A 29 2.47 -42.13 -15.40
C LEU A 29 3.97 -41.91 -15.66
N ARG A 30 4.41 -40.64 -15.71
CA ARG A 30 5.83 -40.31 -15.62
C ARG A 30 6.20 -40.12 -14.14
N LYS A 31 6.98 -41.08 -13.65
CA LYS A 31 7.68 -41.10 -12.36
C LYS A 31 8.09 -39.69 -11.93
N VAL A 32 7.63 -39.29 -10.74
CA VAL A 32 8.15 -38.15 -9.98
C VAL A 32 9.59 -38.47 -9.58
N GLY A 33 10.53 -38.13 -10.46
CA GLY A 33 11.94 -38.07 -10.12
C GLY A 33 12.16 -36.86 -9.23
N LYS A 34 12.46 -37.10 -7.95
CA LYS A 34 13.02 -36.11 -7.03
C LYS A 34 14.25 -35.50 -7.70
N THR A 35 14.17 -34.21 -8.05
CA THR A 35 15.35 -33.39 -8.29
C THR A 35 15.36 -32.25 -7.29
N PRO A 36 16.56 -31.89 -6.81
CA PRO A 36 16.75 -31.39 -5.45
C PRO A 36 16.34 -29.93 -5.33
N PHE A 37 15.94 -29.58 -4.10
CA PHE A 37 15.95 -28.22 -3.57
C PHE A 37 17.18 -27.47 -4.08
N ALA A 38 16.99 -26.58 -5.06
CA ALA A 38 17.98 -25.58 -5.39
C ALA A 38 18.03 -24.61 -4.20
N SER A 39 19.18 -24.60 -3.56
CA SER A 39 19.60 -23.79 -2.43
C SER A 39 19.08 -22.35 -2.52
N VAL A 40 18.43 -21.94 -1.43
CA VAL A 40 17.92 -20.60 -1.19
C VAL A 40 19.10 -19.63 -1.11
N ALA A 41 19.35 -18.89 -2.19
CA ALA A 41 20.30 -17.79 -2.20
C ALA A 41 19.61 -16.47 -1.78
N THR A 42 20.13 -15.93 -0.68
CA THR A 42 19.67 -14.80 0.13
C THR A 42 19.23 -13.56 -0.69
N LEU A 43 18.20 -12.87 -0.21
CA LEU A 43 17.70 -11.56 -0.70
C LEU A 43 18.55 -10.38 -0.15
N VAL A 44 19.73 -10.67 0.37
CA VAL A 44 20.65 -9.74 1.01
C VAL A 44 21.88 -9.67 0.10
N GLU A 45 22.16 -8.51 -0.46
CA GLU A 45 23.52 -8.22 -0.91
C GLU A 45 24.40 -7.99 0.32
N PRO A 46 25.64 -8.51 0.35
CA PRO A 46 26.53 -8.34 1.49
C PRO A 46 26.99 -6.89 1.60
N ASP A 47 26.78 -6.27 2.76
CA ASP A 47 27.41 -5.00 3.11
C ASP A 47 28.91 -5.28 3.40
N ASN A 48 29.80 -4.82 2.51
CA ASN A 48 31.22 -4.67 2.83
C ASN A 48 31.38 -3.45 3.74
N ASN A 49 31.20 -3.66 5.04
CA ASN A 49 31.85 -2.91 6.12
C ASN A 49 31.53 -3.60 7.45
N CYS A 50 32.37 -4.58 7.81
CA CYS A 50 32.34 -5.21 9.13
C CYS A 50 32.88 -4.23 10.17
N VAL A 51 31.98 -3.67 10.98
CA VAL A 51 32.29 -3.33 12.37
C VAL A 51 31.38 -4.21 13.21
N ASN A 52 32.01 -5.06 14.02
CA ASN A 52 31.37 -6.11 14.81
C ASN A 52 30.51 -5.49 15.91
N GLU A 53 29.21 -5.76 15.89
CA GLU A 53 28.40 -5.79 17.12
C GLU A 53 27.79 -7.19 17.24
N GLU A 54 28.21 -7.89 18.29
CA GLU A 54 27.75 -9.24 18.62
C GLU A 54 26.29 -9.22 19.09
N ASP A 55 25.37 -9.62 18.21
CA ASP A 55 23.98 -9.89 18.58
C ASP A 55 23.89 -11.29 19.24
N GLY A 56 23.88 -11.30 20.56
CA GLY A 56 23.59 -12.47 21.39
C GLY A 56 22.15 -12.97 21.20
N LEU A 57 22.02 -14.15 20.63
CA LEU A 57 20.77 -14.88 20.44
C LEU A 57 20.28 -15.45 21.78
N VAL A 58 19.29 -14.83 22.40
CA VAL A 58 18.49 -15.44 23.49
C VAL A 58 17.09 -15.75 22.95
N LYS A 59 16.80 -17.04 22.82
CA LYS A 59 15.44 -17.56 22.61
C LYS A 59 14.58 -17.22 23.83
N GLY A 60 13.71 -16.23 23.69
CA GLY A 60 12.65 -15.92 24.64
C GLY A 60 11.39 -15.52 23.88
N LYS A 61 10.31 -16.28 24.07
CA LYS A 61 8.97 -15.95 23.58
C LYS A 61 8.48 -14.71 24.34
N GLU A 62 8.58 -13.54 23.72
CA GLU A 62 7.75 -12.35 23.93
C GLU A 62 8.34 -11.25 23.05
N GLY A 63 7.60 -10.84 22.02
CA GLY A 63 7.99 -9.77 21.10
C GLY A 63 7.93 -8.42 21.78
N VAL A 64 8.87 -8.16 22.69
CA VAL A 64 9.03 -6.86 23.34
C VAL A 64 9.76 -5.95 22.36
N ILE A 65 9.07 -4.89 21.94
CA ILE A 65 9.67 -3.74 21.26
C ILE A 65 10.84 -3.27 22.15
N LYS A 66 12.09 -3.51 21.74
CA LYS A 66 13.29 -2.85 22.33
C LYS A 66 12.95 -1.35 22.44
N GLY A 67 13.04 -0.80 23.65
CA GLY A 67 12.42 0.47 24.04
C GLY A 67 12.62 1.59 23.01
N ILE A 68 11.58 1.86 22.21
CA ILE A 68 11.57 3.00 21.29
C ILE A 68 11.40 4.24 22.15
N ASN A 69 12.45 5.06 22.24
CA ASN A 69 12.36 6.33 22.93
C ASN A 69 11.52 7.30 22.08
N TRP A 70 10.47 7.87 22.67
CA TRP A 70 9.58 8.79 21.98
C TRP A 70 10.30 10.09 21.66
N LYS A 71 10.22 10.54 20.40
CA LYS A 71 10.93 11.74 19.95
C LYS A 71 9.94 12.85 19.63
N LYS A 72 10.23 14.05 20.15
CA LYS A 72 9.58 15.31 19.81
C LYS A 72 10.61 16.15 19.05
N LEU A 73 10.37 16.40 17.78
CA LEU A 73 11.31 17.07 16.88
C LEU A 73 10.75 18.42 16.45
N SER A 74 11.62 19.42 16.30
CA SER A 74 11.21 20.72 15.79
C SER A 74 10.87 20.63 14.30
N ALA A 75 9.69 21.08 13.92
CA ALA A 75 9.27 21.12 12.51
C ALA A 75 10.21 22.00 11.67
N LYS A 76 10.78 23.05 12.27
CA LYS A 76 11.75 23.95 11.61
C LYS A 76 13.06 23.24 11.29
N GLU A 77 13.57 22.43 12.22
CA GLU A 77 14.79 21.62 12.00
C GLU A 77 14.61 20.59 10.89
N LEU A 78 13.39 20.08 10.72
CA LEU A 78 13.01 19.16 9.64
C LEU A 78 12.67 19.88 8.33
N GLY A 79 12.86 21.20 8.24
CA GLY A 79 12.59 22.00 7.04
C GLY A 79 11.11 22.10 6.67
N ILE A 80 10.20 21.88 7.64
CA ILE A 80 8.76 21.95 7.44
C ILE A 80 8.30 23.38 7.76
N THR A 81 7.83 24.07 6.72
CA THR A 81 7.24 25.40 6.81
C THR A 81 5.74 25.36 6.54
N THR A 82 5.02 26.35 7.07
CA THR A 82 3.57 26.46 6.89
C THR A 82 3.16 26.60 5.42
N ASP A 83 4.04 27.15 4.57
CA ASP A 83 3.79 27.33 3.13
C ASP A 83 3.73 26.02 2.36
N LYS A 84 4.39 24.96 2.87
CA LYS A 84 4.28 23.61 2.31
C LYS A 84 2.92 22.97 2.57
N ILE A 85 2.10 23.55 3.46
CA ILE A 85 0.74 23.07 3.75
C ILE A 85 -0.25 23.82 2.86
N SER A 86 -1.05 23.07 2.11
CA SER A 86 -1.99 23.64 1.15
C SER A 86 -2.95 24.64 1.83
N LYS A 87 -3.33 25.70 1.10
CA LYS A 87 -4.27 26.72 1.60
C LYS A 87 -5.60 26.08 2.09
N PRO A 88 -6.24 25.17 1.33
CA PRO A 88 -7.43 24.45 1.80
C PRO A 88 -7.24 23.71 3.12
N THR A 89 -6.14 22.95 3.25
CA THR A 89 -5.81 22.22 4.49
C THR A 89 -5.66 23.19 5.66
N ARG A 90 -4.99 24.33 5.47
CA ARG A 90 -4.86 25.36 6.52
C ARG A 90 -6.20 25.94 6.97
N LEU A 91 -7.17 26.10 6.06
CA LEU A 91 -8.51 26.57 6.43
C LEU A 91 -9.20 25.58 7.37
N VAL A 92 -9.16 24.28 7.05
CA VAL A 92 -9.74 23.23 7.89
C VAL A 92 -9.05 23.15 9.26
N LEU A 93 -7.71 23.16 9.26
CA LEU A 93 -6.92 23.18 10.50
C LEU A 93 -7.27 24.39 11.38
N ASN A 94 -7.35 25.59 10.79
CA ASN A 94 -7.64 26.83 11.52
C ASN A 94 -9.06 26.84 12.09
N ALA A 95 -10.06 26.38 11.32
CA ALA A 95 -11.44 26.33 11.76
C ALA A 95 -11.64 25.39 12.96
N LEU A 96 -11.02 24.20 12.92
CA LEU A 96 -11.06 23.25 14.05
C LEU A 96 -10.29 23.78 15.26
N LYS A 97 -9.11 24.37 15.04
CA LYS A 97 -8.30 24.94 16.13
C LYS A 97 -9.02 26.11 16.83
N LYS A 98 -9.71 26.97 16.09
CA LYS A 98 -10.51 28.09 16.65
C LYS A 98 -11.64 27.61 17.55
N LYS A 99 -12.17 26.40 17.34
CA LYS A 99 -13.18 25.77 18.22
C LYS A 99 -12.57 25.09 19.45
N GLY A 100 -11.26 25.17 19.64
CA GLY A 100 -10.56 24.58 20.79
C GLY A 100 -10.15 23.12 20.61
N TYR A 101 -10.32 22.53 19.42
CA TYR A 101 -9.89 21.16 19.16
C TYR A 101 -8.39 21.06 18.89
N GLU A 102 -7.80 19.93 19.26
CA GLU A 102 -6.47 19.55 18.83
C GLU A 102 -6.52 19.07 17.39
N VAL A 103 -5.52 19.43 16.60
CA VAL A 103 -5.42 19.01 15.20
C VAL A 103 -3.98 18.68 14.85
N TYR A 104 -3.83 17.59 14.10
CA TYR A 104 -2.54 17.08 13.67
C TYR A 104 -2.62 16.73 12.19
N LEU A 105 -1.56 17.02 11.44
CA LEU A 105 -1.31 16.38 10.15
C LEU A 105 -0.67 15.02 10.42
N VAL A 106 -1.09 13.97 9.71
CA VAL A 106 -0.65 12.61 10.00
C VAL A 106 -0.36 11.80 8.74
N GLY A 107 0.39 10.71 8.87
CA GLY A 107 0.52 9.74 7.78
C GLY A 107 1.56 10.11 6.73
N GLY A 108 1.25 9.77 5.48
CA GLY A 108 2.16 9.93 4.35
C GLY A 108 2.52 11.39 4.07
N CYS A 109 1.62 12.32 4.35
CA CYS A 109 1.86 13.75 4.14
C CYS A 109 3.02 14.27 4.99
N VAL A 110 3.08 13.89 6.27
CA VAL A 110 4.15 14.31 7.19
C VAL A 110 5.49 13.72 6.77
N ARG A 111 5.50 12.43 6.40
CA ARG A 111 6.69 11.76 5.87
C ARG A 111 7.24 12.48 4.64
N ASP A 112 6.36 12.84 3.70
CA ASP A 112 6.77 13.52 2.48
C ASP A 112 7.33 14.91 2.78
N LEU A 113 6.72 15.64 3.71
CA LEU A 113 7.24 16.92 4.19
C LEU A 113 8.64 16.79 4.81
N ILE A 114 8.87 15.77 5.65
CA ILE A 114 10.19 15.47 6.25
C ILE A 114 11.23 15.16 5.16
N LEU A 115 10.84 14.44 4.12
CA LEU A 115 11.69 14.10 2.98
C LEU A 115 11.83 15.25 1.96
N ASN A 116 11.30 16.43 2.25
CA ASN A 116 11.24 17.58 1.33
C ASN A 116 10.59 17.24 -0.03
N ARG A 117 9.59 16.36 -0.03
CA ARG A 117 8.78 15.98 -1.20
C ARG A 117 7.38 16.60 -1.11
N THR A 118 6.72 16.72 -2.26
CA THR A 118 5.33 17.17 -2.32
C THR A 118 4.38 16.07 -1.84
N PRO A 119 3.57 16.31 -0.79
CA PRO A 119 2.51 15.39 -0.39
C PRO A 119 1.48 15.20 -1.50
N LYS A 120 0.92 14.00 -1.61
CA LYS A 120 -0.21 13.72 -2.51
C LYS A 120 -1.50 14.34 -1.97
N ASP A 121 -1.75 14.09 -0.70
CA ASP A 121 -2.92 14.46 0.07
C ASP A 121 -2.48 14.92 1.46
N PHE A 122 -3.40 15.55 2.20
CA PHE A 122 -3.20 15.97 3.58
C PHE A 122 -4.30 15.38 4.45
N ASP A 123 -3.92 14.47 5.33
CA ASP A 123 -4.84 13.86 6.29
C ASP A 123 -4.77 14.60 7.63
N ILE A 124 -5.92 15.00 8.14
CA ILE A 124 -6.05 15.66 9.43
C ILE A 124 -6.57 14.66 10.46
N LEU A 125 -5.97 14.63 11.64
CA LEU A 125 -6.47 13.96 12.83
C LEU A 125 -6.86 15.01 13.86
N THR A 126 -8.04 14.88 14.47
CA THR A 126 -8.56 15.84 15.44
C THR A 126 -9.08 15.18 16.71
N SER A 127 -9.09 15.94 17.82
CA SER A 127 -9.82 15.56 19.04
C SER A 127 -11.33 15.76 18.93
N ALA A 128 -11.82 16.48 17.91
CA ALA A 128 -13.25 16.61 17.66
C ALA A 128 -13.89 15.25 17.31
N GLU A 129 -15.13 15.06 17.73
CA GLU A 129 -15.96 13.96 17.21
C GLU A 129 -16.37 14.25 15.76
N LEU A 130 -16.55 13.21 14.94
CA LEU A 130 -16.89 13.38 13.52
C LEU A 130 -18.18 14.20 13.33
N ARG A 131 -19.15 14.06 14.24
CA ARG A 131 -20.39 14.86 14.21
C ARG A 131 -20.12 16.35 14.40
N ASP A 132 -19.14 16.71 15.21
CA ASP A 132 -18.77 18.11 15.43
C ASP A 132 -17.97 18.67 14.26
N VAL A 133 -17.19 17.83 13.57
CA VAL A 133 -16.55 18.19 12.30
C VAL A 133 -17.62 18.53 11.26
N VAL A 134 -18.65 17.68 11.09
CA VAL A 134 -19.77 17.95 10.18
C VAL A 134 -20.52 19.23 10.55
N ARG A 135 -20.73 19.50 11.85
CA ARG A 135 -21.34 20.78 12.29
C ARG A 135 -20.45 22.01 12.05
N THR A 136 -19.15 21.82 11.84
CA THR A 136 -18.19 22.90 11.63
C THR A 136 -18.11 23.31 10.17
N PHE A 137 -18.34 22.38 9.24
CA PHE A 137 -18.19 22.61 7.82
C PHE A 137 -19.48 22.29 7.07
N SER A 138 -20.04 23.27 6.36
CA SER A 138 -21.30 23.11 5.63
C SER A 138 -21.24 22.04 4.53
N GLN A 139 -20.07 21.88 3.89
CA GLN A 139 -19.83 20.84 2.90
C GLN A 139 -18.92 19.76 3.48
N CYS A 140 -19.49 18.92 4.34
CA CYS A 140 -18.80 17.81 4.97
C CYS A 140 -19.69 16.58 5.04
N GLU A 141 -19.15 15.43 4.68
CA GLU A 141 -19.84 14.14 4.76
C GLU A 141 -19.01 13.11 5.52
N ILE A 142 -19.68 12.19 6.22
CA ILE A 142 -19.02 11.06 6.87
C ILE A 142 -19.03 9.88 5.90
N VAL A 143 -17.84 9.40 5.55
CA VAL A 143 -17.64 8.29 4.61
C VAL A 143 -17.03 7.10 5.34
N GLY A 144 -17.38 5.90 4.89
CA GLY A 144 -16.82 4.64 5.42
C GLY A 144 -17.63 4.06 6.58
N LYS A 145 -18.05 2.79 6.43
CA LYS A 145 -18.81 2.07 7.47
C LYS A 145 -17.91 1.57 8.60
N ARG A 146 -16.80 0.90 8.24
CA ARG A 146 -15.85 0.30 9.21
C ARG A 146 -14.88 1.33 9.80
N PHE A 147 -14.46 2.29 8.98
CA PHE A 147 -13.52 3.34 9.35
C PHE A 147 -14.13 4.69 8.98
N PRO A 148 -15.06 5.20 9.80
CA PRO A 148 -15.72 6.46 9.50
C PRO A 148 -14.71 7.61 9.57
N ILE A 149 -14.64 8.39 8.49
CA ILE A 149 -13.86 9.62 8.36
C ILE A 149 -14.75 10.71 7.78
N CYS A 150 -14.40 11.97 7.98
CA CYS A 150 -15.06 13.11 7.35
C CYS A 150 -14.33 13.50 6.07
N HIS A 151 -15.06 13.67 4.98
CA HIS A 151 -14.59 14.36 3.78
C HIS A 151 -15.07 15.79 3.85
N VAL A 152 -14.15 16.73 4.07
CA VAL A 152 -14.43 18.16 4.08
C VAL A 152 -14.11 18.71 2.70
N HIS A 153 -15.11 19.24 2.01
CA HIS A 153 -14.95 19.84 0.70
C HIS A 153 -14.56 21.31 0.85
N VAL A 154 -13.39 21.66 0.34
CA VAL A 154 -12.92 23.04 0.27
C VAL A 154 -12.61 23.36 -1.18
N SER A 155 -13.51 24.13 -1.81
CA SER A 155 -13.50 24.40 -3.25
C SER A 155 -13.60 23.10 -4.06
N HIS A 156 -12.53 22.68 -4.74
CA HIS A 156 -12.46 21.48 -5.57
C HIS A 156 -11.52 20.41 -4.96
N ILE A 157 -11.13 20.59 -3.70
CA ILE A 157 -10.22 19.69 -2.99
C ILE A 157 -10.98 19.06 -1.82
N ILE A 158 -10.81 17.75 -1.67
CA ILE A 158 -11.35 16.98 -0.55
C ILE A 158 -10.23 16.85 0.48
N ILE A 159 -10.52 17.23 1.73
CA ILE A 159 -9.62 17.05 2.87
C ILE A 159 -10.20 15.98 3.78
N GLU A 160 -9.42 14.94 4.04
CA GLU A 160 -9.80 13.87 4.94
C GLU A 160 -9.54 14.29 6.39
N VAL A 161 -10.58 14.19 7.23
CA VAL A 161 -10.53 14.48 8.66
C VAL A 161 -10.96 13.25 9.45
N SER A 162 -10.08 12.76 10.30
CA SER A 162 -10.29 11.61 11.18
C SER A 162 -10.29 12.04 12.65
N SER A 163 -10.92 11.25 13.51
CA SER A 163 -11.00 11.52 14.95
C SER A 163 -10.24 10.45 15.76
N PHE A 164 -9.65 10.85 16.89
CA PHE A 164 -9.08 9.90 17.86
C PHE A 164 -10.11 8.87 18.36
N SER A 165 -11.40 9.25 18.43
CA SER A 165 -12.47 8.36 18.89
C SER A 165 -12.72 7.17 17.94
N THR A 166 -12.59 7.39 16.63
CA THR A 166 -12.65 6.32 15.61
C THR A 166 -11.52 5.32 15.83
N SER A 167 -10.31 5.80 16.15
CA SER A 167 -9.15 4.95 16.42
C SER A 167 -9.33 4.08 17.67
N ARG A 168 -9.98 4.61 18.72
CA ARG A 168 -10.29 3.85 19.96
C ARG A 168 -11.25 2.69 19.71
N ARG A 169 -12.28 2.88 18.86
CA ARG A 169 -13.24 1.81 18.54
C ARG A 169 -12.56 0.63 17.84
N LYS A 170 -11.57 0.90 16.97
CA LYS A 170 -10.76 -0.14 16.33
C LYS A 170 -9.98 -0.96 17.37
N SER A 171 -9.32 -0.28 18.30
CA SER A 171 -8.50 -0.92 19.33
C SER A 171 -9.27 -1.80 20.31
N ARG A 172 -10.57 -1.55 20.54
CA ARG A 172 -11.39 -2.40 21.43
C ARG A 172 -11.77 -3.74 20.79
N ASN A 173 -11.80 -3.80 19.46
CA ASN A 173 -12.15 -5.02 18.73
C ASN A 173 -10.92 -5.85 18.34
N SER A 174 -9.74 -5.24 18.27
CA SER A 174 -8.47 -5.96 18.16
C SER A 174 -7.98 -6.31 19.56
N SER A 175 -7.93 -7.59 19.91
CA SER A 175 -7.29 -8.12 21.12
C SER A 175 -5.76 -7.90 21.06
N ASN A 176 -5.31 -6.64 21.10
CA ASN A 176 -3.89 -6.32 21.06
C ASN A 176 -3.33 -6.38 22.48
N SER A 177 -2.40 -7.32 22.67
CA SER A 177 -1.56 -7.60 23.84
C SER A 177 -0.58 -6.48 24.21
N PHE A 178 -0.72 -5.27 23.66
CA PHE A 178 0.08 -4.09 24.01
C PHE A 178 -0.52 -3.38 25.23
N SER A 179 -0.77 -4.13 26.30
CA SER A 179 -1.55 -3.69 27.47
C SER A 179 -0.70 -3.07 28.59
N ARG A 180 0.41 -2.40 28.28
CA ARG A 180 1.07 -1.54 29.25
C ARG A 180 1.31 -0.15 28.66
N ARG A 181 0.50 0.79 29.14
CA ARG A 181 0.75 2.22 29.00
C ARG A 181 2.22 2.49 29.37
N PRO A 182 2.99 3.17 28.52
CA PRO A 182 4.37 3.50 28.84
C PRO A 182 4.44 4.29 30.16
N PRO A 183 5.38 3.97 31.07
CA PRO A 183 5.48 4.66 32.34
C PRO A 183 5.78 6.14 32.14
N GLY A 184 5.07 7.01 32.87
CA GLY A 184 5.26 8.46 32.82
C GLY A 184 4.65 9.17 31.60
N CYS A 185 3.81 8.50 30.79
CA CYS A 185 3.18 9.16 29.64
C CYS A 185 1.92 9.95 30.02
N ASP A 186 1.86 11.19 29.53
CA ASP A 186 0.66 12.01 29.56
C ASP A 186 -0.49 11.40 28.73
N GLU A 187 -1.74 11.73 29.05
CA GLU A 187 -2.93 11.27 28.33
C GLU A 187 -2.89 11.66 26.84
N HIS A 188 -2.43 12.88 26.53
CA HIS A 188 -2.34 13.33 25.14
C HIS A 188 -1.28 12.56 24.35
N ASP A 189 -0.13 12.28 24.97
CA ASP A 189 0.91 11.44 24.35
C ASP A 189 0.42 9.99 24.18
N TYR A 190 -0.32 9.44 25.14
CA TYR A 190 -0.93 8.11 25.05
C TYR A 190 -1.92 8.01 23.87
N HIS A 191 -2.82 8.98 23.71
CA HIS A 191 -3.78 8.98 22.60
C HIS A 191 -3.10 9.08 21.22
N ARG A 192 -2.06 9.91 21.11
CA ARG A 192 -1.26 10.04 19.88
C ARG A 192 -0.51 8.76 19.56
N TRP A 193 0.14 8.16 20.55
CA TRP A 193 0.82 6.87 20.42
C TRP A 193 -0.14 5.76 19.98
N MET A 194 -1.32 5.63 20.62
CA MET A 194 -2.33 4.65 20.26
C MET A 194 -2.84 4.81 18.83
N ASN A 195 -2.96 6.04 18.32
CA ASN A 195 -3.29 6.25 16.92
C ASN A 195 -2.16 5.76 15.98
N CYS A 196 -0.90 6.00 16.35
CA CYS A 196 0.25 5.56 15.58
C CYS A 196 0.38 4.04 15.49
N LEU A 197 0.04 3.32 16.58
CA LEU A 197 0.04 1.85 16.61
C LEU A 197 -0.93 1.22 15.59
N GLY A 198 -2.03 1.89 15.26
CA GLY A 198 -3.01 1.40 14.29
C GLY A 198 -2.60 1.53 12.83
N ARG A 199 -1.42 2.12 12.56
CA ARG A 199 -0.91 2.42 11.21
C ARG A 199 -0.12 1.26 10.63
N ASP A 200 0.10 1.34 9.32
CA ASP A 200 0.71 0.27 8.54
C ASP A 200 2.23 0.21 8.71
N PHE A 201 2.92 1.33 8.48
CA PHE A 201 4.38 1.43 8.47
C PHE A 201 4.88 2.50 9.44
N THR A 202 6.06 2.27 10.03
CA THR A 202 6.72 3.19 10.98
C THR A 202 6.90 4.58 10.38
N ILE A 203 7.32 4.65 9.11
CA ILE A 203 7.51 5.89 8.34
C ILE A 203 6.20 6.63 8.01
N ASN A 204 5.04 6.01 8.21
CA ASN A 204 3.73 6.68 8.12
C ASN A 204 3.16 6.99 9.52
N GLY A 205 3.92 6.69 10.58
CA GLY A 205 3.55 6.86 11.99
C GLY A 205 3.82 8.25 12.55
N PHE A 206 4.13 9.24 11.71
CA PHE A 206 4.40 10.60 12.17
C PHE A 206 3.13 11.41 12.40
N MET A 207 3.20 12.32 13.37
CA MET A 207 2.18 13.32 13.63
C MET A 207 2.83 14.71 13.71
N LEU A 208 2.34 15.66 12.94
CA LEU A 208 2.80 17.05 12.95
C LEU A 208 1.72 17.93 13.57
N ASP A 209 2.07 18.66 14.63
CA ASP A 209 1.28 19.78 15.12
C ASP A 209 1.77 21.07 14.42
N PRO A 210 0.96 21.66 13.51
CA PRO A 210 1.35 22.85 12.77
C PRO A 210 1.40 24.12 13.63
N TYR A 211 0.77 24.12 14.81
CA TYR A 211 0.73 25.28 15.70
C TYR A 211 1.84 25.22 16.75
N ALA A 212 2.06 24.05 17.36
CA ALA A 212 3.21 23.84 18.24
C ALA A 212 4.53 23.72 17.47
N LYS A 213 4.47 23.51 16.15
CA LYS A 213 5.63 23.30 15.26
C LYS A 213 6.46 22.10 15.71
N LEU A 214 5.78 21.03 16.13
CA LEU A 214 6.40 19.80 16.62
C LEU A 214 5.99 18.61 15.76
N VAL A 215 6.96 17.76 15.45
CA VAL A 215 6.75 16.43 14.85
C VAL A 215 6.97 15.38 15.94
N TYR A 216 5.98 14.52 16.11
CA TYR A 216 6.01 13.39 17.03
C TYR A 216 6.36 12.12 16.27
N ASP A 217 7.40 11.43 16.74
CA ASP A 217 7.80 10.10 16.29
C ASP A 217 7.79 9.14 17.48
N TYR A 218 6.76 8.32 17.53
CA TYR A 218 6.61 7.29 18.55
C TYR A 218 7.07 5.90 18.10
N MET A 219 7.23 5.70 16.79
CA MET A 219 7.40 4.37 16.17
C MET A 219 8.84 4.14 15.70
N GLY A 220 9.74 5.12 15.84
CA GLY A 220 11.09 5.07 15.31
C GLY A 220 11.15 5.32 13.80
N GLY A 221 10.14 5.98 13.24
CA GLY A 221 10.07 6.27 11.80
C GLY A 221 11.24 7.08 11.28
N MET A 222 11.84 7.96 12.10
CA MET A 222 13.01 8.76 11.70
C MET A 222 14.26 7.92 11.45
N GLU A 223 14.43 6.84 12.20
CA GLU A 223 15.55 5.91 12.01
C GLU A 223 15.37 5.10 10.75
N ASP A 224 14.13 4.70 10.46
CA ASP A 224 13.78 3.97 9.24
C ASP A 224 13.89 4.86 8.00
N ILE A 225 13.52 6.15 8.09
CA ILE A 225 13.81 7.13 7.03
C ILE A 225 15.33 7.22 6.79
N ARG A 226 16.13 7.39 7.84
CA ARG A 226 17.60 7.49 7.72
C ARG A 226 18.22 6.24 7.10
N LYS A 227 17.69 5.06 7.44
CA LYS A 227 18.14 3.77 6.91
C LYS A 227 17.50 3.42 5.56
N ALA A 228 16.64 4.29 5.00
CA ALA A 228 15.84 4.04 3.81
C ALA A 228 15.09 2.69 3.85
N LYS A 229 14.43 2.40 4.98
CA LYS A 229 13.74 1.13 5.25
C LYS A 229 12.23 1.30 5.38
N VAL A 230 11.48 0.38 4.77
CA VAL A 230 10.05 0.20 5.02
C VAL A 230 9.89 -0.94 6.03
N ARG A 231 9.37 -0.60 7.22
CA ARG A 231 9.06 -1.53 8.32
C ARG A 231 7.62 -1.32 8.78
N THR A 232 6.93 -2.41 9.09
CA THR A 232 5.58 -2.37 9.68
C THR A 232 5.63 -1.89 11.13
N VAL A 233 4.54 -1.30 11.63
CA VAL A 233 4.46 -0.83 13.02
C VAL A 233 4.42 -1.99 14.01
N ILE A 234 3.57 -2.98 13.71
CA ILE A 234 3.47 -4.26 14.43
C ILE A 234 4.21 -5.34 13.61
N PRO A 235 4.42 -6.56 14.16
CA PRO A 235 5.03 -7.66 13.42
C PRO A 235 4.38 -7.85 12.04
N ALA A 236 5.21 -8.05 11.02
CA ALA A 236 4.76 -7.94 9.63
C ALA A 236 3.69 -8.98 9.27
N ASP A 237 3.77 -10.19 9.83
CA ASP A 237 2.78 -11.25 9.64
C ASP A 237 1.39 -10.84 10.16
N ASP A 238 1.32 -10.30 11.39
CA ASP A 238 0.07 -9.86 11.99
C ASP A 238 -0.51 -8.67 11.22
N SER A 239 0.36 -7.73 10.82
CA SER A 239 -0.04 -6.55 10.03
C SER A 239 -0.68 -6.94 8.70
N PHE A 240 -0.09 -7.89 7.98
CA PHE A 240 -0.60 -8.33 6.68
C PHE A 240 -1.78 -9.29 6.77
N ARG A 241 -1.92 -10.01 7.89
CA ARG A 241 -3.13 -10.79 8.19
C ARG A 241 -4.33 -9.90 8.52
N GLU A 242 -4.10 -8.78 9.22
CA GLU A 242 -5.14 -7.79 9.52
C GLU A 242 -5.65 -7.10 8.24
N ASP A 243 -4.73 -6.63 7.38
CA ASP A 243 -5.07 -6.06 6.08
C ASP A 243 -4.00 -6.37 5.03
N CYS A 244 -4.30 -7.34 4.15
CA CYS A 244 -3.39 -7.76 3.09
C CYS A 244 -3.14 -6.68 2.03
N ALA A 245 -3.96 -5.62 1.95
CA ALA A 245 -3.68 -4.46 1.09
C ALA A 245 -2.41 -3.72 1.52
N ARG A 246 -1.97 -3.88 2.78
CA ARG A 246 -0.70 -3.34 3.29
C ARG A 246 0.51 -3.91 2.54
N ILE A 247 0.43 -5.11 1.95
CA ILE A 247 1.52 -5.66 1.12
C ILE A 247 1.72 -4.78 -0.12
N LEU A 248 0.65 -4.53 -0.87
CA LEU A 248 0.68 -3.67 -2.06
C LEU A 248 1.07 -2.24 -1.69
N ARG A 249 0.50 -1.71 -0.60
CA ARG A 249 0.86 -0.38 -0.10
C ARG A 249 2.34 -0.28 0.29
N GLY A 250 2.92 -1.33 0.84
CA GLY A 250 4.34 -1.44 1.15
C GLY A 250 5.20 -1.37 -0.11
N VAL A 251 4.85 -2.13 -1.15
CA VAL A 251 5.50 -2.08 -2.47
C VAL A 251 5.40 -0.69 -3.08
N ARG A 252 4.22 -0.07 -3.04
CA ARG A 252 4.01 1.30 -3.52
C ARG A 252 4.92 2.29 -2.82
N ILE A 253 4.98 2.25 -1.49
CA ILE A 253 5.79 3.18 -0.69
C ILE A 253 7.29 2.94 -0.94
N ALA A 254 7.72 1.69 -0.95
CA ALA A 254 9.11 1.32 -1.21
C ALA A 254 9.57 1.79 -2.59
N ALA A 255 8.76 1.54 -3.63
CA ALA A 255 9.05 1.97 -5.00
C ALA A 255 9.09 3.49 -5.13
N ARG A 256 8.09 4.21 -4.59
CA ARG A 256 8.03 5.67 -4.69
C ARG A 256 9.16 6.38 -3.97
N LEU A 257 9.59 5.86 -2.81
CA LEU A 257 10.65 6.47 -2.00
C LEU A 257 12.05 5.95 -2.35
N GLY A 258 12.16 4.84 -3.09
CA GLY A 258 13.43 4.14 -3.29
C GLY A 258 13.91 3.42 -2.04
N PHE A 259 13.00 3.02 -1.15
CA PHE A 259 13.34 2.38 0.13
C PHE A 259 13.38 0.86 -0.01
N ARG A 260 14.16 0.20 0.83
CA ARG A 260 14.25 -1.27 0.93
C ARG A 260 13.31 -1.77 2.02
N PHE A 261 12.81 -3.00 1.91
CA PHE A 261 12.08 -3.62 3.00
C PHE A 261 13.03 -4.05 4.13
N SER A 262 12.54 -4.00 5.37
CA SER A 262 13.21 -4.70 6.47
C SER A 262 13.24 -6.22 6.21
N LYS A 263 14.18 -6.95 6.82
CA LYS A 263 14.31 -8.41 6.61
C LYS A 263 13.01 -9.16 6.96
N GLU A 264 12.40 -8.80 8.08
CA GLU A 264 11.11 -9.33 8.55
C GLU A 264 10.00 -9.02 7.55
N THR A 265 9.84 -7.73 7.19
CA THR A 265 8.80 -7.30 6.25
C THR A 265 8.93 -7.98 4.88
N ALA A 266 10.15 -8.13 4.36
CA ALA A 266 10.41 -8.81 3.10
C ALA A 266 10.03 -10.30 3.15
N PHE A 267 10.32 -10.97 4.28
CA PHE A 267 9.96 -12.37 4.49
C PHE A 267 8.44 -12.54 4.51
N SER A 268 7.73 -11.74 5.30
CA SER A 268 6.27 -11.79 5.42
C SER A 268 5.55 -11.44 4.12
N ILE A 269 6.08 -10.50 3.32
CA ILE A 269 5.54 -10.21 1.97
C ILE A 269 5.57 -11.46 1.09
N LYS A 270 6.66 -12.22 1.14
CA LYS A 270 6.82 -13.43 0.32
C LYS A 270 5.88 -14.54 0.80
N ASP A 271 5.82 -14.77 2.11
CA ASP A 271 5.00 -15.82 2.72
C ASP A 271 3.49 -15.58 2.51
N LEU A 272 3.05 -14.32 2.69
CA LEU A 272 1.65 -13.94 2.60
C LEU A 272 1.25 -13.38 1.23
N SER A 273 2.11 -13.53 0.21
CA SER A 273 1.88 -13.01 -1.15
C SER A 273 0.54 -13.46 -1.76
N CYS A 274 0.19 -14.74 -1.61
CA CYS A 274 -1.08 -15.30 -2.08
C CYS A 274 -2.32 -14.71 -1.40
N SER A 275 -2.18 -14.10 -0.21
CA SER A 275 -3.32 -13.51 0.51
C SER A 275 -3.95 -12.33 -0.22
N ILE A 276 -3.20 -11.69 -1.11
CA ILE A 276 -3.64 -10.56 -1.93
C ILE A 276 -4.83 -10.95 -2.83
N LEU A 277 -4.94 -12.21 -3.24
CA LEU A 277 -6.07 -12.71 -4.04
C LEU A 277 -7.41 -12.63 -3.30
N ARG A 278 -7.40 -12.46 -1.97
CA ARG A 278 -8.61 -12.25 -1.17
C ARG A 278 -9.10 -10.81 -1.16
N LEU A 279 -8.30 -9.86 -1.66
CA LEU A 279 -8.72 -8.46 -1.73
C LEU A 279 -9.85 -8.29 -2.75
N ASP A 280 -10.77 -7.38 -2.44
CA ASP A 280 -11.76 -6.96 -3.42
C ASP A 280 -11.08 -6.28 -4.62
N LYS A 281 -11.69 -6.45 -5.80
CA LYS A 281 -11.15 -5.90 -7.05
C LYS A 281 -10.99 -4.38 -7.00
N GLY A 282 -11.84 -3.67 -6.26
CA GLY A 282 -11.78 -2.22 -6.11
C GLY A 282 -10.51 -1.77 -5.38
N ARG A 283 -10.18 -2.40 -4.25
CA ARG A 283 -8.94 -2.15 -3.50
C ARG A 283 -7.70 -2.50 -4.28
N LEU A 284 -7.72 -3.63 -5.00
CA LEU A 284 -6.59 -4.03 -5.86
C LEU A 284 -6.37 -2.99 -6.96
N LEU A 285 -7.42 -2.58 -7.66
CA LEU A 285 -7.35 -1.56 -8.71
C LEU A 285 -6.87 -0.21 -8.16
N MET A 286 -7.35 0.19 -6.98
CA MET A 286 -6.92 1.42 -6.32
C MET A 286 -5.41 1.40 -6.03
N GLU A 287 -4.87 0.30 -5.50
CA GLU A 287 -3.44 0.20 -5.23
C GLU A 287 -2.59 0.18 -6.51
N MET A 288 -3.06 -0.51 -7.56
CA MET A 288 -2.40 -0.50 -8.87
C MET A 288 -2.39 0.90 -9.49
N ASN A 289 -3.53 1.61 -9.44
CA ASN A 289 -3.63 2.98 -9.91
C ASN A 289 -2.66 3.89 -9.15
N TYR A 290 -2.53 3.72 -7.84
CA TYR A 290 -1.58 4.51 -7.06
C TYR A 290 -0.11 4.23 -7.41
N MET A 291 0.23 3.01 -7.81
CA MET A 291 1.60 2.68 -8.25
C MET A 291 1.94 3.30 -9.60
N LEU A 292 0.97 3.31 -10.53
CA LEU A 292 1.17 3.74 -11.91
C LEU A 292 0.97 5.25 -12.12
N ALA A 293 0.09 5.88 -11.32
CA ALA A 293 -0.34 7.25 -11.61
C ALA A 293 0.61 8.36 -11.15
N TYR A 294 1.54 8.06 -10.25
CA TYR A 294 2.21 9.07 -9.41
C TYR A 294 3.73 9.17 -9.63
N GLY A 295 4.21 8.82 -10.82
CA GLY A 295 5.63 8.97 -11.19
C GLY A 295 6.56 7.94 -10.56
N SER A 296 6.04 6.73 -10.29
CA SER A 296 6.81 5.60 -9.77
C SER A 296 6.39 4.27 -10.40
N ALA A 297 5.82 4.30 -11.60
CA ALA A 297 5.27 3.14 -12.28
C ALA A 297 6.36 2.10 -12.57
N GLU A 298 7.49 2.55 -13.14
CA GLU A 298 8.60 1.68 -13.51
C GLU A 298 9.22 1.00 -12.29
N ALA A 299 9.52 1.78 -11.25
CA ALA A 299 10.03 1.27 -9.98
C ALA A 299 9.04 0.29 -9.31
N SER A 300 7.74 0.59 -9.37
CA SER A 300 6.70 -0.27 -8.79
C SER A 300 6.61 -1.62 -9.50
N LEU A 301 6.62 -1.62 -10.84
CA LEU A 301 6.61 -2.84 -11.63
C LEU A 301 7.84 -3.70 -11.41
N ARG A 302 9.04 -3.09 -11.36
CA ARG A 302 10.28 -3.82 -11.01
C ARG A 302 10.19 -4.44 -9.63
N LEU A 303 9.69 -3.70 -8.64
CA LEU A 303 9.60 -4.21 -7.28
C LEU A 303 8.57 -5.35 -7.18
N LEU A 304 7.39 -5.20 -7.81
CA LEU A 304 6.38 -6.26 -7.92
C LEU A 304 6.94 -7.53 -8.57
N TRP A 305 7.76 -7.39 -9.62
CA TRP A 305 8.44 -8.50 -10.26
C TRP A 305 9.46 -9.17 -9.34
N LYS A 306 10.28 -8.36 -8.66
CA LYS A 306 11.31 -8.82 -7.71
C LYS A 306 10.72 -9.62 -6.55
N VAL A 307 9.58 -9.18 -6.01
CA VAL A 307 8.89 -9.89 -4.92
C VAL A 307 7.98 -11.03 -5.40
N GLY A 308 7.78 -11.18 -6.72
CA GLY A 308 6.95 -12.23 -7.32
C GLY A 308 5.44 -11.97 -7.23
N LEU A 309 5.02 -10.74 -6.95
CA LEU A 309 3.60 -10.37 -6.87
C LEU A 309 2.98 -10.10 -8.24
N LEU A 310 3.79 -9.72 -9.23
CA LEU A 310 3.30 -9.41 -10.57
C LEU A 310 2.58 -10.60 -11.24
N GLU A 311 3.08 -11.81 -11.01
CA GLU A 311 2.47 -13.06 -11.51
C GLU A 311 1.11 -13.35 -10.87
N ILE A 312 0.94 -12.97 -9.59
CA ILE A 312 -0.30 -13.18 -8.83
C ILE A 312 -1.37 -12.17 -9.23
N LEU A 313 -0.98 -10.92 -9.47
CA LEU A 313 -1.90 -9.83 -9.80
C LEU A 313 -2.42 -9.90 -11.24
N LEU A 314 -1.65 -10.51 -12.16
CA LEU A 314 -2.02 -10.66 -13.57
C LEU A 314 -2.07 -12.15 -14.00
N PRO A 315 -2.93 -12.99 -13.37
CA PRO A 315 -2.86 -14.45 -13.54
C PRO A 315 -3.48 -14.95 -14.87
N ILE A 316 -4.51 -14.29 -15.40
CA ILE A 316 -5.22 -14.68 -16.65
C ILE A 316 -4.34 -14.49 -17.91
N GLN A 317 -3.16 -13.94 -17.70
CA GLN A 317 -2.39 -13.26 -18.71
C GLN A 317 -1.07 -13.98 -19.01
N VAL A 318 -0.68 -14.97 -18.20
CA VAL A 318 0.54 -15.77 -18.37
C VAL A 318 0.49 -16.66 -19.63
N TRP A 319 -0.72 -16.95 -20.16
CA TRP A 319 -0.93 -17.72 -21.40
C TRP A 319 -1.28 -16.86 -22.63
N SER A 320 -1.43 -15.54 -22.45
CA SER A 320 -1.61 -14.60 -23.58
C SER A 320 -0.29 -13.89 -23.87
N PRO A 321 0.16 -13.79 -25.14
CA PRO A 321 1.40 -13.11 -25.51
C PRO A 321 1.41 -11.60 -25.23
N VAL A 322 0.29 -11.03 -24.76
CA VAL A 322 0.09 -9.57 -24.60
C VAL A 322 0.20 -9.09 -23.14
N SER A 323 0.46 -9.97 -22.17
CA SER A 323 0.54 -9.54 -20.78
C SER A 323 1.90 -9.01 -20.34
N ILE A 324 1.91 -8.15 -19.32
CA ILE A 324 3.15 -7.62 -18.72
C ILE A 324 4.00 -8.76 -18.13
N ALA A 325 3.40 -9.68 -17.38
CA ALA A 325 4.13 -10.81 -16.80
C ALA A 325 4.67 -11.77 -17.88
N ALA A 326 3.86 -12.12 -18.89
CA ALA A 326 4.32 -12.96 -20.00
C ALA A 326 5.34 -12.24 -20.89
N TYR A 327 5.25 -10.91 -21.03
CA TYR A 327 6.26 -10.09 -21.71
C TYR A 327 7.60 -10.15 -20.97
N PHE A 328 7.60 -10.06 -19.63
CA PHE A 328 8.83 -10.20 -18.84
C PHE A 328 9.43 -11.61 -18.97
N VAL A 329 8.60 -12.65 -18.89
CA VAL A 329 9.06 -14.04 -19.03
C VAL A 329 9.57 -14.34 -20.45
N SER A 330 8.87 -13.88 -21.49
CA SER A 330 9.24 -14.08 -22.90
C SER A 330 10.53 -13.36 -23.28
N GLN A 331 10.80 -12.20 -22.69
CA GLN A 331 12.07 -11.47 -22.82
C GLN A 331 13.21 -12.08 -21.96
N ARG A 332 13.00 -13.25 -21.33
CA ARG A 332 13.93 -13.91 -20.40
C ARG A 332 14.37 -13.04 -19.23
N PHE A 333 13.52 -12.10 -18.81
CA PHE A 333 13.83 -11.14 -17.74
C PHE A 333 13.87 -11.86 -16.39
N ARG A 334 15.06 -12.03 -15.81
CA ARG A 334 15.19 -12.66 -14.49
C ARG A 334 14.60 -11.74 -13.41
N ARG A 335 14.13 -12.28 -12.29
CA ARG A 335 13.56 -11.48 -11.17
C ARG A 335 14.52 -10.47 -10.54
N ARG A 336 15.83 -10.61 -10.78
CA ARG A 336 16.88 -9.68 -10.35
C ARG A 336 17.53 -8.94 -11.52
N ASP A 337 16.97 -9.04 -12.71
CA ASP A 337 17.55 -8.40 -13.88
C ASP A 337 17.36 -6.88 -13.77
N GLU A 338 18.45 -6.14 -14.00
CA GLU A 338 18.46 -4.67 -13.98
C GLU A 338 18.26 -4.09 -15.37
N ARG A 339 18.25 -4.92 -16.42
CA ARG A 339 18.04 -4.49 -17.81
C ARG A 339 16.71 -3.74 -17.95
N SER A 340 16.64 -2.85 -18.92
CA SER A 340 15.38 -2.21 -19.30
C SER A 340 14.76 -2.94 -20.48
N ASN A 341 13.43 -3.03 -20.51
CA ASN A 341 12.67 -3.48 -21.68
C ASN A 341 11.82 -2.30 -22.20
N MET A 342 11.15 -2.48 -23.34
CA MET A 342 10.38 -1.40 -23.98
C MET A 342 9.29 -0.86 -23.05
N LEU A 343 8.63 -1.76 -22.30
CA LEU A 343 7.57 -1.39 -21.37
C LEU A 343 8.09 -0.60 -20.15
N LEU A 344 9.19 -1.05 -19.53
CA LEU A 344 9.85 -0.32 -18.46
C LEU A 344 10.37 1.04 -18.94
N SER A 345 10.90 1.12 -20.17
CA SER A 345 11.37 2.38 -20.76
C SER A 345 10.21 3.36 -21.01
N LEU A 346 9.04 2.87 -21.43
CA LEU A 346 7.83 3.66 -21.55
C LEU A 346 7.40 4.22 -20.19
N PHE A 347 7.26 3.37 -19.17
CA PHE A 347 6.88 3.81 -17.83
C PHE A 347 7.92 4.75 -17.21
N SER A 348 9.21 4.52 -17.42
CA SER A 348 10.27 5.43 -16.99
C SER A 348 10.16 6.80 -17.66
N SER A 349 9.75 6.85 -18.92
CA SER A 349 9.53 8.10 -19.65
C SER A 349 8.27 8.82 -19.16
N LEU A 350 7.19 8.08 -18.89
CA LEU A 350 5.97 8.62 -18.28
C LEU A 350 6.24 9.15 -16.87
N ASP A 351 7.01 8.43 -16.07
CA ASP A 351 7.31 8.80 -14.68
C ASP A 351 8.00 10.18 -14.57
N LYS A 352 8.72 10.62 -15.61
CA LYS A 352 9.31 11.97 -15.68
C LYS A 352 8.28 13.10 -15.83
N LEU A 353 7.09 12.79 -16.34
CA LEU A 353 6.01 13.74 -16.60
C LEU A 353 4.98 13.80 -15.47
N LEU A 354 5.02 12.83 -14.56
CA LEU A 354 4.03 12.60 -13.51
C LEU A 354 4.59 12.94 -12.14
N ALA A 355 3.72 13.40 -11.24
CA ALA A 355 4.08 13.73 -9.87
C ALA A 355 2.88 13.59 -8.93
N PRO A 356 3.09 13.55 -7.59
CA PRO A 356 2.01 13.61 -6.59
C PRO A 356 0.93 14.68 -6.85
N ASN A 357 1.35 15.86 -7.30
CA ASN A 357 0.50 16.99 -7.64
C ASN A 357 0.08 17.05 -9.13
N ARG A 358 0.52 16.09 -9.95
CA ARG A 358 0.18 15.94 -11.37
C ARG A 358 0.07 14.45 -11.72
N PRO A 359 -0.94 13.74 -11.19
CA PRO A 359 -1.13 12.33 -11.52
C PRO A 359 -1.71 12.17 -12.92
N CYS A 360 -1.44 11.03 -13.57
CA CYS A 360 -2.16 10.66 -14.78
C CYS A 360 -3.54 10.07 -14.44
N HIS A 361 -4.47 10.19 -15.38
CA HIS A 361 -5.81 9.66 -15.23
C HIS A 361 -5.81 8.12 -15.27
N GLY A 362 -6.59 7.49 -14.40
CA GLY A 362 -6.62 6.03 -14.24
C GLY A 362 -7.07 5.23 -15.47
N SER A 363 -7.56 5.88 -16.51
CA SER A 363 -7.94 5.26 -17.78
C SER A 363 -6.76 5.06 -18.75
N LEU A 364 -5.56 5.54 -18.40
CA LEU A 364 -4.40 5.51 -19.29
C LEU A 364 -3.64 4.17 -19.28
N TRP A 365 -3.98 3.23 -18.38
CA TRP A 365 -3.32 1.91 -18.28
C TRP A 365 -4.31 0.78 -18.07
#